data_AF-X1QPH2-F1
#
_entry.id   AF-X1QPH2-F1
#
_cell.length_a   1.000
_cell.length_b   1.000
_cell.length_c   1.000
_cell.angle_alpha   90.00
_cell.angle_beta   90.00
_cell.angle_gamma   90.00
#
_symmetry.space_group_name_H-M   'P 1'
#
loop_
_entity.id
_entity.type
_entity.pdbx_description
1 polymer ?
#
loop_
_entity_poly.entity_id
_entity_poly.type
_entity_poly.pdbx_seq_one_letter_code
_entity_poly.pdbx_strand_id
1 'polypeptide(L)' 'MPERGFASETWNSDEWFQDLSRDQRYLFIYLWTNDHCNPAGLYHITLKTISDEALFSKDELRELL' A
#
# COMPACT_ATOMS: atom_id res chain seq x y z
N MET A 1 -16.34 10.44 -7.76
CA MET A 1 -15.25 9.47 -7.87
C MET A 1 -15.74 8.22 -7.18
N PRO A 2 -15.67 7.00 -7.77
CA PRO A 2 -16.05 5.81 -7.03
C PRO A 2 -15.25 5.79 -5.73
N GLU A 3 -15.92 5.46 -4.64
CA GLU A 3 -15.32 5.20 -3.36
C GLU A 3 -14.16 4.20 -3.54
N ARG A 4 -12.96 4.62 -3.16
CA ARG A 4 -11.78 3.77 -3.29
C ARG A 4 -11.90 2.65 -2.27
N GLY A 5 -12.34 1.48 -2.73
CA GLY A 5 -12.53 0.28 -1.93
C GLY A 5 -11.42 -0.75 -2.17
N PHE A 6 -11.21 -1.61 -1.19
CA PHE A 6 -10.42 -2.83 -1.36
C PHE A 6 -11.38 -3.99 -1.63
N ALA A 7 -11.30 -4.59 -2.82
CA ALA A 7 -12.14 -5.73 -3.16
C ALA A 7 -11.65 -6.96 -2.39
N SER A 8 -12.53 -7.58 -1.59
CA SER A 8 -12.14 -8.75 -0.78
C SER A 8 -11.72 -9.95 -1.62
N GLU A 9 -12.14 -10.03 -2.88
CA GLU A 9 -11.70 -11.03 -3.85
C GLU A 9 -10.20 -10.95 -4.18
N THR A 10 -9.54 -9.80 -3.97
CA THR A 10 -8.08 -9.65 -4.14
C THR A 10 -7.30 -10.67 -3.30
N TRP A 11 -7.82 -11.11 -2.15
CA TRP A 11 -7.18 -12.16 -1.35
C TRP A 11 -7.10 -13.52 -2.07
N ASN A 12 -8.07 -13.84 -2.94
CA ASN A 12 -8.26 -15.19 -3.48
C ASN A 12 -8.05 -15.27 -5.00
N SER A 13 -8.25 -14.17 -5.72
CA SER A 13 -8.30 -14.16 -7.19
C SER A 13 -7.13 -13.45 -7.84
N ASP A 14 -6.32 -12.72 -7.07
CA ASP A 14 -5.16 -11.98 -7.59
C ASP A 14 -3.87 -12.75 -7.28
N GLU A 15 -3.35 -13.46 -8.29
CA GLU A 15 -2.12 -14.25 -8.19
C GLU A 15 -0.92 -13.39 -7.80
N TRP A 16 -0.82 -12.17 -8.34
CA TRP A 16 0.26 -11.25 -7.99
C TRP A 16 0.21 -10.88 -6.51
N PHE A 17 -0.97 -10.55 -5.98
CA PHE A 17 -1.13 -10.24 -4.56
C PHE A 17 -0.82 -11.45 -3.66
N GLN A 18 -1.11 -12.67 -4.14
CA GLN A 18 -0.78 -13.92 -3.44
C GLN A 18 0.72 -14.22 -3.43
N ASP A 19 1.49 -13.77 -4.42
CA ASP A 19 2.94 -13.96 -4.43
C ASP A 19 3.70 -12.95 -3.56
N LEU A 20 3.04 -11.85 -3.15
CA LEU A 20 3.64 -10.87 -2.25
C LEU A 20 3.93 -11.45 -0.87
N SER A 21 5.10 -11.08 -0.33
CA SER A 21 5.41 -11.29 1.08
C SER A 21 4.44 -10.54 2.00
N ARG A 22 4.42 -10.89 3.30
CA ARG A 22 3.61 -10.21 4.31
C ARG A 22 3.77 -8.69 4.25
N ASP A 23 5.00 -8.21 4.18
CA ASP A 23 5.32 -6.79 4.28
C ASP A 23 4.95 -6.04 2.99
N GLN A 24 5.13 -6.67 1.83
CA GLN A 24 4.67 -6.13 0.56
C GLN A 24 3.13 -6.03 0.51
N ARG A 25 2.41 -7.05 0.97
CA ARG A 25 0.93 -7.00 1.05
C ARG A 25 0.46 -5.89 1.98
N TYR A 26 1.12 -5.78 3.14
CA TYR A 26 0.77 -4.74 4.10
C TYR A 26 1.02 -3.35 3.53
N LEU A 27 2.19 -3.09 2.94
CA LEU A 27 2.49 -1.80 2.31
C LEU A 27 1.52 -1.49 1.17
N PHE A 28 1.17 -2.49 0.34
CA PHE A 28 0.17 -2.33 -0.72
C PHE A 28 -1.19 -1.93 -0.16
N ILE A 29 -1.72 -2.66 0.81
CA ILE A 29 -3.03 -2.35 1.41
C ILE A 29 -3.01 -0.98 2.09
N TYR A 30 -1.94 -0.67 2.82
CA TYR A 30 -1.75 0.62 3.46
C TYR A 30 -1.87 1.72 2.41
N LEU A 31 -1.07 1.70 1.34
CA LEU A 31 -1.13 2.70 0.27
C LEU A 31 -2.51 2.72 -0.39
N TRP A 32 -3.03 1.56 -0.80
CA TRP A 32 -4.31 1.47 -1.53
C TRP A 32 -5.48 2.11 -0.79
N THR A 33 -5.50 1.98 0.53
CA THR A 33 -6.57 2.47 1.41
C THR A 33 -6.26 3.81 2.07
N ASN A 34 -5.08 4.40 1.81
CA ASN A 34 -4.66 5.66 2.40
C ASN A 34 -5.32 6.87 1.72
N ASP A 35 -5.76 7.84 2.52
CA ASP A 35 -6.47 9.05 2.08
C ASP A 35 -5.54 10.13 1.49
N HIS A 36 -4.22 10.00 1.66
CA HIS A 36 -3.23 10.86 1.02
C HIS A 36 -3.15 10.69 -0.50
N CYS A 37 -3.86 9.71 -1.08
CA CYS A 37 -3.86 9.48 -2.51
C CYS A 37 -4.95 10.27 -3.22
N ASN A 38 -4.54 11.08 -4.20
CA ASN A 38 -5.46 11.91 -4.96
C ASN A 38 -6.20 11.13 -6.07
N PRO A 39 -7.16 11.75 -6.76
CA PRO A 39 -7.90 11.10 -7.85
C PRO A 39 -7.05 10.60 -9.03
N ALA A 40 -5.85 11.15 -9.21
CA ALA A 40 -4.92 10.74 -10.26
C ALA A 40 -4.02 9.57 -9.84
N GLY A 41 -4.22 9.00 -8.64
CA GLY A 41 -3.38 7.92 -8.12
C GLY A 41 -2.04 8.39 -7.56
N LEU A 42 -1.85 9.70 -7.37
CA LEU A 42 -0.63 10.26 -6.79
C LEU A 42 -0.76 10.38 -5.28
N TYR A 43 0.25 9.89 -4.58
CA TYR A 43 0.33 9.95 -3.13
C TYR A 43 1.04 11.21 -2.67
N HIS A 44 0.32 12.07 -1.94
CA HIS A 44 0.88 13.23 -1.25
C HIS A 44 1.34 12.85 0.15
N ILE A 45 2.24 11.86 0.23
CA ILE A 45 2.75 11.29 1.48
C ILE A 45 4.28 11.17 1.40
N THR A 46 4.96 11.40 2.52
CA THR A 46 6.44 11.31 2.57
C THR A 46 6.89 9.92 2.99
N LEU A 47 8.09 9.50 2.59
CA LEU A 47 8.70 8.26 3.12
C LEU A 47 8.82 8.26 4.64
N LYS A 48 8.98 9.45 5.27
CA LYS A 48 8.96 9.57 6.73
C LYS A 48 7.59 9.21 7.31
N THR A 49 6.52 9.76 6.73
CA THR A 49 5.15 9.47 7.15
C THR A 49 4.84 7.98 7.00
N ILE A 50 5.17 7.38 5.85
CA ILE A 50 4.99 5.93 5.64
C ILE A 50 5.79 5.13 6.68
N SER A 51 7.04 5.52 6.93
CA SER A 51 7.91 4.86 7.92
C SER A 51 7.32 4.91 9.32
N ASP A 52 6.79 6.07 9.72
CA ASP A 52 6.20 6.28 11.05
C ASP A 52 4.85 5.54 11.21
N GLU A 53 3.99 5.53 10.17
CA GLU A 53 2.64 4.96 10.23
C GLU A 53 2.60 3.46 9.97
N ALA A 54 3.32 3.00 8.95
CA ALA A 54 3.40 1.59 8.57
C ALA A 54 4.54 0.85 9.29
N LEU A 55 5.22 1.52 10.23
CA LEU A 55 6.24 0.94 11.11
C LEU A 55 7.38 0.21 10.36
N PHE A 56 7.71 0.70 9.17
CA PHE A 56 8.87 0.27 8.41
C PHE A 56 10.05 1.20 8.67
N SER A 57 11.25 0.66 8.76
CA SER A 57 12.46 1.46 8.63
C SER A 57 12.58 2.05 7.23
N LYS A 58 13.35 3.13 7.09
CA LYS A 58 13.62 3.72 5.78
C LYS A 58 14.36 2.78 4.83
N ASP A 59 15.11 1.82 5.36
CA ASP A 59 15.85 0.88 4.55
C ASP A 59 14.92 -0.23 4.04
N GLU A 60 14.02 -0.75 4.89
CA GLU A 60 12.96 -1.66 4.45
C GLU A 60 12.07 -1.04 3.37
N LEU A 61 11.68 0.23 3.54
CA LEU A 61 10.87 0.93 2.52
C LEU A 61 11.55 1.06 1.16
N ARG A 62 12.88 1.14 1.11
CA ARG A 62 13.62 1.24 -0.16
C ARG A 62 13.69 -0.08 -0.91
N GLU A 63 13.62 -1.20 -0.19
CA GLU A 63 13.58 -2.53 -0.81
C GLU A 63 12.15 -2.91 -1.25
N LEU A 64 11.13 -2.27 -0.65
CA LEU A 64 9.72 -2.54 -0.91
C LEU A 64 9.11 -1.67 -2.04
N LEU A 65 9.73 -0.54 -2.40
CA LEU A 65 9.27 0.43 -3.41
C LEU A 65 10.14 0.39 -4.67
#